data_AF-A0A850WBS5-F1
#
_entry.id   AF-A0A850WBS5-F1
#
_cell.length_a   1.000
_cell.length_b   1.000
_cell.length_c   1.000
_cell.angle_alpha   90.00
_cell.angle_beta   90.00
_cell.angle_gamma   90.00
#
_symmetry.space_group_name_H-M   'P 1'
#
loop_
_entity.id
_entity.type
_entity.pdbx_description
1 polymer ?
#
loop_
_entity_poly.entity_id
_entity_poly.type
_entity_poly.pdbx_seq_one_letter_code
_entity_poly.pdbx_strand_id
1 'polypeptide(L)'
;MNEVSVVKEGWLHKRGEYIKTWRPRYFLLKSDGSFIGYKERPETSDHSLPPLNNFSVAECQLMKTERPRPNTFVIRCLQWTTVIERTFHVDSPEEREEWMRAIQTVANSLKNQEPEADTMDYKCGSPNDSTGAEEMEVAVSKTRTKATMNDFDYLKLLGKGTFGKVILVREKATGRYYAMKILRKEVIIAKVRAEPQLTQRDEVAHTVTESRVLQNTRHPFLTALKYAFQTNDRLCFVMEYANGGELFFHLSRERVFTEDRARFYGAEIVSALEYLHSRDVVYRDIKLENLMLDKDGHIKITDFGLCKEGITDGATMKTFCGTPEYLAPEVLEDNDYGRAVDWWGLGVVMYEMMCGRLPFYNQDHERLFELILMEEIRFPRTLSPEAKSLLAGLLKKDPKQRLGGGPNDAKEVMEHRFFAPINWQDVVQKKLVPPFKPQVTSEIDTRYFDDEFTAQSITITPPDRYDNMGSLENDQRTHFPQFSYSAS
;
A
#
# COMPACT_ATOMS: atom_id res chain seq x y z
N MET A 1 -2.48 -34.39 -23.44
CA MET A 1 -1.98 -33.44 -22.42
C MET A 1 -0.47 -33.53 -22.49
N ASN A 2 0.21 -32.51 -23.01
CA ASN A 2 1.68 -32.52 -23.07
C ASN A 2 2.21 -32.36 -21.64
N GLU A 3 3.11 -33.25 -21.21
CA GLU A 3 3.82 -33.11 -19.93
C GLU A 3 4.68 -31.83 -19.97
N VAL A 4 4.52 -30.99 -18.95
CA VAL A 4 5.33 -29.76 -18.81
C VAL A 4 6.69 -30.16 -18.23
N SER A 5 7.75 -30.10 -19.05
CA SER A 5 9.12 -30.47 -18.68
C SER A 5 10.01 -29.23 -18.52
N VAL A 6 11.03 -29.31 -17.67
CA VAL A 6 12.07 -28.28 -17.58
C VAL A 6 12.99 -28.38 -18.79
N VAL A 7 13.14 -27.28 -19.53
CA VAL A 7 13.95 -27.15 -20.75
C VAL A 7 15.37 -26.65 -20.43
N LYS A 8 15.50 -25.71 -19.50
CA LYS A 8 16.79 -25.24 -18.96
C LYS A 8 16.61 -24.75 -17.52
N GLU A 9 17.60 -24.99 -16.68
CA GLU A 9 17.65 -24.45 -15.32
C GLU A 9 19.05 -23.93 -14.98
N GLY A 10 19.13 -22.98 -14.04
CA GLY A 10 20.41 -22.45 -13.58
C GLY A 10 20.32 -21.08 -12.93
N TRP A 11 21.45 -20.59 -12.41
CA TRP A 11 21.54 -19.28 -11.80
C TRP A 11 21.59 -18.17 -12.85
N LEU A 12 20.82 -17.11 -12.63
CA LEU A 12 20.89 -15.85 -13.36
C LEU A 12 20.92 -14.68 -12.38
N HIS A 13 21.61 -13.61 -12.74
CA HIS A 13 21.47 -12.34 -12.04
C HIS A 13 20.31 -11.55 -12.64
N LYS A 14 19.17 -11.51 -11.95
CA LYS A 14 18.02 -10.67 -12.34
C LYS A 14 18.25 -9.25 -11.82
N ARG A 15 18.01 -8.25 -12.67
CA ARG A 15 17.91 -6.85 -12.20
C ARG A 15 16.54 -6.61 -11.57
N GLY A 16 16.49 -6.06 -10.35
CA GLY A 16 15.24 -5.65 -9.69
C GLY A 16 14.47 -4.61 -10.51
N GLU A 17 13.14 -4.63 -10.40
CA GLU A 17 12.25 -3.85 -11.26
C GLU A 17 12.11 -2.42 -10.76
N TYR A 18 11.95 -2.28 -9.44
CA TYR A 18 11.82 -0.97 -8.77
C TYR A 18 13.17 -0.51 -8.20
N ILE A 19 14.01 -1.45 -7.73
CA ILE A 19 15.37 -1.18 -7.28
C ILE A 19 16.37 -1.81 -8.27
N LYS A 20 17.15 -0.97 -8.95
CA LYS A 20 18.06 -1.33 -10.06
C LYS A 20 19.31 -2.12 -9.64
N THR A 21 19.22 -2.97 -8.62
CA THR A 21 20.27 -3.88 -8.14
C THR A 21 20.21 -5.24 -8.85
N TRP A 22 21.36 -5.90 -8.98
CA TRP A 22 21.48 -7.24 -9.55
C TRP A 22 21.43 -8.28 -8.46
N ARG A 23 20.61 -9.33 -8.62
CA ARG A 23 20.45 -10.36 -7.60
C ARG A 23 20.46 -11.76 -8.20
N PRO A 24 21.21 -12.71 -7.61
CA PRO A 24 21.20 -14.09 -8.06
C PRO A 24 19.84 -14.72 -7.76
N ARG A 25 19.29 -15.41 -8.75
CA ARG A 25 18.05 -16.18 -8.66
C ARG A 25 18.22 -17.46 -9.48
N TYR A 26 17.69 -18.56 -8.99
CA TYR A 26 17.68 -19.83 -9.71
C TYR A 26 16.46 -19.87 -10.64
N PHE A 27 16.68 -19.88 -11.95
CA PHE A 27 15.61 -19.86 -12.94
C PHE A 27 15.35 -21.25 -13.53
N LEU A 28 14.06 -21.54 -13.75
CA LEU A 28 13.55 -22.68 -14.49
C LEU A 28 12.82 -22.17 -15.74
N LEU A 29 13.27 -22.60 -16.91
CA LEU A 29 12.55 -22.46 -18.18
C LEU A 29 11.80 -23.77 -18.45
N LYS A 30 10.47 -23.72 -18.60
CA LYS A 30 9.62 -24.88 -18.86
C LYS A 30 9.12 -24.91 -20.31
N SER A 31 8.69 -26.09 -20.77
CA SER A 31 8.22 -26.32 -22.14
C SER A 31 6.90 -25.61 -22.47
N ASP A 32 6.11 -25.23 -21.46
CA ASP A 32 4.89 -24.43 -21.58
C ASP A 32 5.14 -22.92 -21.73
N GLY A 33 6.41 -22.49 -21.73
CA GLY A 33 6.79 -21.08 -21.79
C GLY A 33 6.92 -20.41 -20.43
N SER A 34 6.66 -21.11 -19.33
CA SER A 34 6.86 -20.55 -17.99
C SER A 34 8.35 -20.34 -17.71
N PHE A 35 8.72 -19.12 -17.35
CA PHE A 35 10.07 -18.76 -16.92
C PHE A 35 10.04 -18.26 -15.49
N ILE A 36 10.52 -19.11 -14.58
CA ILE A 36 10.23 -19.00 -13.15
C ILE A 36 11.53 -18.84 -12.38
N GLY A 37 11.64 -17.80 -11.55
CA GLY A 37 12.83 -17.53 -10.73
C GLY A 37 12.57 -17.73 -9.25
N TYR A 38 13.48 -18.42 -8.57
CA TYR A 38 13.47 -18.72 -7.14
C TYR A 38 14.67 -18.08 -6.44
N LYS A 39 14.57 -17.85 -5.12
CA LYS A 39 15.71 -17.36 -4.31
C LYS A 39 16.80 -18.42 -4.18
N GLU A 40 16.38 -19.66 -4.03
CA GLU A 40 17.22 -20.84 -3.89
C GLU A 40 16.78 -21.91 -4.89
N ARG A 41 17.64 -22.88 -5.18
CA ARG A 41 17.30 -24.00 -6.06
C ARG A 41 16.16 -24.81 -5.42
N PRO A 42 15.01 -25.00 -6.09
CA PRO A 42 13.95 -25.84 -5.54
C PRO A 42 14.40 -27.31 -5.49
N GLU A 43 14.22 -27.97 -4.35
CA GLU A 43 14.40 -29.42 -4.24
C GLU A 43 13.24 -30.14 -4.97
N THR A 44 13.55 -31.24 -5.66
CA THR A 44 12.75 -31.93 -6.69
C THR A 44 11.22 -31.91 -6.55
N SER A 45 10.53 -31.56 -7.65
CA SER A 45 9.09 -31.81 -7.97
C SER A 45 8.03 -31.51 -6.91
N ASP A 46 8.39 -30.83 -5.83
CA ASP A 46 7.45 -30.33 -4.84
C ASP A 46 7.42 -28.80 -4.93
N HIS A 47 6.30 -28.25 -5.41
CA HIS A 47 6.09 -26.82 -5.63
C HIS A 47 5.88 -26.04 -4.32
N SER A 48 6.52 -26.46 -3.22
CA SER A 48 6.33 -25.90 -1.88
C SER A 48 7.00 -24.52 -1.68
N LEU A 49 7.96 -24.16 -2.54
CA LEU A 49 8.54 -22.81 -2.55
C LEU A 49 7.74 -21.90 -3.49
N PRO A 50 7.16 -20.79 -2.98
CA PRO A 50 6.43 -19.85 -3.84
C PRO A 50 7.39 -19.23 -4.86
N PRO A 51 7.04 -19.23 -6.16
CA PRO A 51 7.88 -18.64 -7.19
C PRO A 51 7.98 -17.12 -7.01
N LEU A 52 9.20 -16.58 -6.91
CA LEU A 52 9.40 -15.13 -6.75
C LEU A 52 9.19 -14.37 -8.08
N ASN A 53 9.59 -15.00 -9.18
CA ASN A 53 9.37 -14.48 -10.52
C ASN A 53 8.60 -15.52 -11.31
N ASN A 54 7.49 -15.15 -11.94
CA ASN A 54 6.78 -16.04 -12.86
C ASN A 54 6.25 -15.19 -14.01
N PHE A 55 6.71 -15.48 -15.23
CA PHE A 55 6.21 -14.86 -16.45
C PHE A 55 6.38 -15.81 -17.63
N SER A 56 5.55 -15.62 -18.66
CA SER A 56 5.65 -16.39 -19.90
C SER A 56 6.66 -15.75 -20.87
N VAL A 57 7.42 -16.60 -21.57
CA VAL A 57 8.29 -16.21 -22.70
C VAL A 57 7.58 -16.32 -24.06
N ALA A 58 6.28 -16.65 -24.07
CA ALA A 58 5.47 -16.60 -25.28
C ALA A 58 5.53 -15.20 -25.90
N GLU A 59 5.75 -15.15 -27.21
CA GLU A 59 5.82 -13.90 -27.99
C GLU A 59 6.86 -12.87 -27.49
N CYS A 60 7.90 -13.32 -26.78
CA CYS A 60 8.94 -12.43 -26.29
C CYS A 60 9.91 -11.98 -27.39
N GLN A 61 10.43 -10.77 -27.25
CA GLN A 61 11.58 -10.24 -27.97
C GLN A 61 12.81 -10.32 -27.07
N LEU A 62 13.85 -11.00 -27.54
CA LEU A 62 15.13 -11.08 -26.85
C LEU A 62 16.11 -10.03 -27.38
N MET A 63 16.79 -9.32 -26.47
CA MET A 63 17.79 -8.31 -26.82
C MET A 63 19.10 -8.56 -26.07
N LYS A 64 20.23 -8.37 -26.76
CA LYS A 64 21.58 -8.39 -26.15
C LYS A 64 22.02 -6.98 -25.84
N THR A 65 22.65 -6.77 -24.68
CA THR A 65 23.25 -5.49 -24.32
C THR A 65 24.50 -5.72 -23.48
N GLU A 66 25.47 -4.82 -23.62
CA GLU A 66 26.69 -4.79 -22.78
C GLU A 66 26.58 -3.71 -21.69
N ARG A 67 25.41 -3.06 -21.56
CA ARG A 67 25.10 -2.06 -20.53
C ARG A 67 23.84 -2.45 -19.76
N PRO A 68 23.80 -2.24 -18.42
CA PRO A 68 24.82 -1.60 -17.58
C PRO A 68 25.95 -2.55 -17.14
N ARG A 69 25.87 -3.86 -17.43
CA ARG A 69 26.94 -4.84 -17.23
C ARG A 69 27.21 -5.63 -18.53
N PRO A 70 28.43 -6.12 -18.76
CA PRO A 70 28.71 -7.08 -19.84
C PRO A 70 27.81 -8.32 -19.73
N ASN A 71 27.64 -9.04 -20.85
CA ASN A 71 26.89 -10.30 -20.88
C ASN A 71 25.43 -10.17 -20.40
N THR A 72 24.83 -8.99 -20.59
CA THR A 72 23.43 -8.75 -20.25
C THR A 72 22.51 -9.15 -21.42
N PHE A 73 21.34 -9.70 -21.08
CA PHE A 73 20.25 -9.91 -22.01
C PHE A 73 18.92 -9.44 -21.42
N VAL A 74 18.02 -9.00 -22.29
CA VAL A 74 16.70 -8.49 -21.91
C VAL A 74 15.63 -9.34 -22.59
N ILE A 75 14.67 -9.79 -21.80
CA ILE A 75 13.43 -10.41 -22.28
C ILE A 75 12.37 -9.32 -22.26
N ARG A 76 11.87 -8.95 -23.43
CA ARG A 76 10.77 -8.00 -23.59
C ARG A 76 9.52 -8.78 -24.00
N CYS A 77 8.46 -8.72 -23.20
CA CYS A 77 7.18 -9.38 -23.52
C CYS A 77 6.08 -8.33 -23.60
N LEU A 78 5.08 -8.57 -24.45
CA LEU A 78 3.81 -7.86 -24.39
C LEU A 78 2.88 -8.69 -23.50
N GLN A 79 2.50 -8.18 -22.34
CA GLN A 79 1.45 -8.78 -21.53
C GLN A 79 0.21 -7.89 -21.66
N TRP A 80 -0.80 -8.38 -22.36
CA TRP A 80 -2.00 -7.61 -22.74
C TRP A 80 -1.67 -6.37 -23.57
N THR A 81 -1.68 -5.18 -22.96
CA THR A 81 -1.40 -3.89 -23.62
C THR A 81 -0.10 -3.25 -23.13
N THR A 82 0.65 -3.92 -22.25
CA THR A 82 1.82 -3.35 -21.58
C THR A 82 3.08 -4.09 -21.98
N VAL A 83 4.09 -3.34 -22.43
CA VAL A 83 5.42 -3.86 -22.71
C VAL A 83 6.18 -3.99 -21.39
N ILE A 84 6.57 -5.22 -21.06
CA ILE A 84 7.32 -5.55 -19.85
C ILE A 84 8.72 -5.98 -20.24
N GLU A 85 9.74 -5.41 -19.59
CA GLU A 85 11.13 -5.79 -19.78
C GLU A 85 11.69 -6.44 -18.50
N ARG A 86 12.43 -7.54 -18.69
CA ARG A 86 13.14 -8.25 -17.65
C ARG A 86 14.60 -8.38 -18.05
N THR A 87 15.49 -7.80 -17.25
CA THR A 87 16.92 -7.72 -17.55
C THR A 87 17.70 -8.75 -16.73
N PHE A 88 18.56 -9.51 -17.39
CA PHE A 88 19.33 -10.61 -16.83
C PHE A 88 20.81 -10.49 -17.18
N HIS A 89 21.67 -10.98 -16.30
CA HIS A 89 23.11 -11.02 -16.47
C HIS A 89 23.66 -12.40 -16.08
N VAL A 90 24.69 -12.82 -16.80
CA VAL A 90 25.45 -14.07 -16.59
C VAL A 90 26.94 -13.78 -16.68
N ASP A 91 27.76 -14.70 -16.19
CA ASP A 91 29.20 -14.46 -16.05
C ASP A 91 29.95 -14.59 -17.38
N SER A 92 29.44 -15.41 -18.32
CA SER A 92 30.06 -15.66 -19.63
C SER A 92 29.14 -15.35 -20.82
N PRO A 93 29.69 -14.93 -21.98
CA PRO A 93 28.90 -14.74 -23.19
C PRO A 93 28.33 -16.06 -23.72
N GLU A 94 29.02 -17.18 -23.50
CA GLU A 94 28.55 -18.52 -23.88
C GLU A 94 27.26 -18.89 -23.14
N GLU A 95 27.21 -18.69 -21.82
CA GLU A 95 25.99 -18.89 -21.02
C GLU A 95 24.85 -18.00 -21.50
N ARG A 96 25.14 -16.75 -21.89
CA ARG A 96 24.12 -15.84 -22.42
C ARG A 96 23.51 -16.39 -23.69
N GLU A 97 24.33 -16.87 -24.62
CA GLU A 97 23.86 -17.47 -25.87
C GLU A 97 23.04 -18.74 -25.61
N GLU A 98 23.45 -19.59 -24.66
CA GLU A 98 22.70 -20.79 -24.31
C GLU A 98 21.31 -20.46 -23.74
N TRP A 99 21.23 -19.52 -22.80
CA TRP A 99 19.96 -19.09 -22.21
C TRP A 99 19.05 -18.46 -23.26
N MET A 100 19.57 -17.53 -24.06
CA MET A 100 18.79 -16.89 -25.12
C MET A 100 18.31 -17.90 -26.17
N ARG A 101 19.16 -18.85 -26.58
CA ARG A 101 18.77 -19.90 -27.54
C ARG A 101 17.65 -20.76 -26.97
N ALA A 102 17.77 -21.22 -25.73
CA ALA A 102 16.74 -22.03 -25.09
C ALA A 102 15.40 -21.28 -24.99
N ILE A 103 15.42 -20.01 -24.55
CA ILE A 103 14.22 -19.17 -24.47
C ILE A 103 13.60 -18.97 -25.85
N GLN A 104 14.41 -18.69 -26.88
CA GLN A 104 13.91 -18.49 -28.24
C GLN A 104 13.30 -19.78 -28.82
N THR A 105 13.89 -20.94 -28.56
CA THR A 105 13.35 -22.24 -28.99
C THR A 105 11.98 -22.49 -28.37
N VAL A 106 11.82 -22.26 -27.06
CA VAL A 106 10.52 -22.40 -26.38
C VAL A 106 9.52 -21.40 -26.94
N ALA A 107 9.87 -20.12 -27.05
CA ALA A 107 8.99 -19.08 -27.60
C ALA A 107 8.51 -19.41 -29.03
N ASN A 108 9.39 -19.95 -29.89
CA ASN A 108 9.03 -20.36 -31.25
C ASN A 108 8.14 -21.60 -31.28
N SER A 109 8.36 -22.57 -30.39
CA SER A 109 7.53 -23.77 -30.31
C SER A 109 6.08 -23.45 -29.92
N LEU A 110 5.86 -22.42 -29.10
CA LEU A 110 4.54 -21.96 -28.69
C LEU A 110 3.79 -21.23 -29.82
N LYS A 111 4.51 -20.53 -30.70
CA LYS A 111 3.92 -19.88 -31.89
C LYS A 111 3.38 -20.88 -32.92
N ASN A 112 3.95 -22.08 -32.97
CA ASN A 112 3.56 -23.11 -33.94
C ASN A 112 2.39 -24.00 -33.47
N GLN A 113 1.74 -23.67 -32.33
CA GLN A 113 0.63 -24.43 -31.75
C GLN A 113 -0.74 -23.75 -31.88
N GLU A 114 -0.87 -22.62 -32.58
CA GLU A 114 -2.20 -22.06 -32.90
C GLU A 114 -2.87 -22.83 -34.06
N PRO A 115 -4.11 -23.33 -33.91
CA PRO A 115 -4.90 -23.85 -35.03
C PRO A 115 -5.57 -22.71 -35.81
N GLU A 116 -5.61 -22.88 -37.14
CA GLU A 116 -6.28 -22.04 -38.14
C GLU A 116 -7.74 -21.73 -37.73
N ALA A 117 -8.08 -20.44 -37.64
CA ALA A 117 -9.46 -19.99 -37.52
C ALA A 117 -10.08 -19.81 -38.92
N ASP A 118 -11.04 -20.67 -39.23
CA ASP A 118 -11.87 -20.60 -40.44
C ASP A 118 -12.61 -19.25 -40.53
N THR A 119 -12.39 -18.57 -41.66
CA THR A 119 -13.18 -17.43 -42.11
C THR A 119 -14.58 -17.86 -42.53
N MET A 120 -15.63 -17.32 -41.89
CA MET A 120 -16.95 -17.20 -42.51
C MET A 120 -17.52 -15.80 -42.31
N ASP A 121 -17.85 -15.20 -43.45
CA ASP A 121 -18.31 -13.85 -43.72
C ASP A 121 -19.86 -13.87 -43.75
N TYR A 122 -20.57 -13.01 -43.00
CA TYR A 122 -21.98 -12.70 -43.31
C TYR A 122 -22.40 -11.30 -42.86
N LYS A 123 -23.08 -10.63 -43.81
CA LYS A 123 -23.53 -9.24 -43.85
C LYS A 123 -24.62 -8.87 -42.83
N CYS A 124 -24.62 -7.57 -42.55
CA CYS A 124 -25.67 -6.75 -41.93
C CYS A 124 -27.07 -6.90 -42.55
N GLY A 125 -28.09 -6.91 -41.69
CA GLY A 125 -29.49 -6.63 -42.03
C GLY A 125 -30.26 -6.15 -40.79
N SER A 126 -30.80 -4.94 -40.84
CA SER A 126 -31.86 -4.45 -39.93
C SER A 126 -33.20 -5.14 -40.24
N PRO A 127 -34.15 -5.20 -39.28
CA PRO A 127 -35.24 -4.20 -39.28
C PRO A 127 -35.83 -3.84 -37.90
N ASN A 128 -36.72 -2.84 -37.93
CA ASN A 128 -37.41 -2.07 -36.89
C ASN A 128 -38.38 -2.79 -35.91
N ASP A 129 -38.61 -2.05 -34.82
CA ASP A 129 -39.87 -1.69 -34.11
C ASP A 129 -40.52 -2.53 -32.99
N SER A 130 -40.77 -1.78 -31.90
CA SER A 130 -42.00 -1.64 -31.10
C SER A 130 -42.18 -2.32 -29.71
N THR A 131 -42.28 -1.43 -28.71
CA THR A 131 -43.25 -1.32 -27.59
C THR A 131 -43.22 -2.28 -26.39
N GLY A 132 -43.31 -1.67 -25.19
CA GLY A 132 -43.74 -2.31 -23.94
C GLY A 132 -43.38 -1.48 -22.70
N ALA A 133 -44.23 -0.52 -22.33
CA ALA A 133 -44.16 0.20 -21.05
C ALA A 133 -44.82 -0.63 -19.95
N GLU A 134 -44.25 -0.65 -18.74
CA GLU A 134 -44.98 -0.96 -17.51
C GLU A 134 -44.32 -0.25 -16.31
N GLU A 135 -45.14 0.51 -15.60
CA GLU A 135 -44.85 1.24 -14.36
C GLU A 135 -44.81 0.28 -13.16
N MET A 136 -43.92 0.50 -12.18
CA MET A 136 -44.22 0.13 -10.80
C MET A 136 -43.45 0.93 -9.73
N GLU A 137 -44.24 1.72 -9.02
CA GLU A 137 -44.25 2.05 -7.58
C GLU A 137 -43.00 2.56 -6.85
N VAL A 138 -43.17 3.80 -6.39
CA VAL A 138 -42.35 4.56 -5.47
C VAL A 138 -42.49 4.01 -4.05
N ALA A 139 -41.47 3.30 -3.57
CA ALA A 139 -41.27 3.08 -2.14
C ALA A 139 -40.39 4.22 -1.58
N VAL A 140 -41.02 5.12 -0.81
CA VAL A 140 -40.37 6.22 -0.08
C VAL A 140 -39.45 5.63 1.00
N SER A 141 -38.20 5.35 0.63
CA SER A 141 -37.12 5.26 1.60
C SER A 141 -36.73 6.69 2.00
N LYS A 142 -36.67 6.97 3.31
CA LYS A 142 -36.20 8.27 3.82
C LYS A 142 -34.84 8.57 3.20
N THR A 143 -34.81 9.50 2.26
CA THR A 143 -33.59 9.96 1.60
C THR A 143 -32.70 10.62 2.64
N ARG A 144 -31.67 9.90 3.10
CA ARG A 144 -30.54 10.54 3.80
C ARG A 144 -29.99 11.61 2.87
N THR A 145 -30.03 12.87 3.28
CA THR A 145 -29.45 13.99 2.54
C THR A 145 -27.98 13.68 2.29
N LYS A 146 -27.57 13.62 1.03
CA LYS A 146 -26.17 13.38 0.65
C LYS A 146 -25.34 14.58 1.13
N ALA A 147 -24.27 14.32 1.90
CA ALA A 147 -23.34 15.36 2.34
C ALA A 147 -22.62 15.98 1.12
N THR A 148 -22.42 17.29 1.17
CA THR A 148 -21.80 18.10 0.13
C THR A 148 -20.74 19.04 0.71
N MET A 149 -19.93 19.65 -0.14
CA MET A 149 -18.96 20.69 0.27
C MET A 149 -19.60 21.87 1.00
N ASN A 150 -20.90 22.15 0.80
CA ASN A 150 -21.58 23.30 1.38
C ASN A 150 -22.01 23.06 2.83
N ASP A 151 -22.00 21.82 3.30
CA ASP A 151 -22.40 21.44 4.66
C ASP A 151 -21.32 21.72 5.71
N PHE A 152 -20.15 22.21 5.27
CA PHE A 152 -18.96 22.39 6.08
C PHE A 152 -18.43 23.83 6.03
N ASP A 153 -17.99 24.34 7.17
CA ASP A 153 -17.16 25.53 7.30
C ASP A 153 -15.69 25.11 7.25
N TYR A 154 -14.87 25.77 6.44
CA TYR A 154 -13.44 25.46 6.29
C TYR A 154 -12.61 26.38 7.17
N LEU A 155 -11.83 25.80 8.07
CA LEU A 155 -11.20 26.54 9.16
C LEU A 155 -9.70 26.69 9.01
N LYS A 156 -8.97 25.57 8.93
CA LYS A 156 -7.50 25.59 8.84
C LYS A 156 -6.96 24.54 7.89
N LEU A 157 -5.93 24.87 7.11
CA LEU A 157 -5.20 23.87 6.32
C LEU A 157 -4.32 23.06 7.29
N LEU A 158 -4.50 21.75 7.32
CA LEU A 158 -3.74 20.84 8.20
C LEU A 158 -2.53 20.24 7.48
N GLY A 159 -2.63 20.02 6.17
CA GLY A 159 -1.54 19.47 5.37
C GLY A 159 -1.82 19.52 3.87
N LYS A 160 -0.76 19.42 3.07
CA LYS A 160 -0.80 19.43 1.61
C LYS A 160 0.11 18.34 1.05
N GLY A 161 -0.48 17.43 0.27
CA GLY A 161 0.24 16.35 -0.40
C GLY A 161 0.24 16.53 -1.92
N THR A 162 0.89 15.60 -2.62
CA THR A 162 0.97 15.58 -4.10
C THR A 162 -0.41 15.53 -4.76
N PHE A 163 -1.35 14.81 -4.14
CA PHE A 163 -2.67 14.52 -4.72
C PHE A 163 -3.79 15.44 -4.23
N GLY A 164 -3.54 16.26 -3.21
CA GLY A 164 -4.60 16.98 -2.54
C GLY A 164 -4.20 17.71 -1.28
N LYS A 165 -5.20 18.09 -0.49
CA LYS A 165 -5.05 18.83 0.76
C LYS A 165 -5.97 18.29 1.84
N VAL A 166 -5.54 18.41 3.09
CA VAL A 166 -6.32 18.06 4.27
C VAL A 166 -6.67 19.35 5.01
N ILE A 167 -7.96 19.57 5.23
CA ILE A 167 -8.48 20.80 5.84
C ILE A 167 -9.27 20.45 7.09
N LEU A 168 -9.05 21.18 8.18
CA LEU A 168 -9.91 21.20 9.35
C LEU A 168 -11.22 21.87 8.98
N VAL A 169 -12.31 21.12 9.11
CA VAL A 169 -13.66 21.59 8.80
C VAL A 169 -14.57 21.47 10.00
N ARG A 170 -15.60 22.30 10.06
CA ARG A 170 -16.71 22.20 11.01
C ARG A 170 -18.00 21.89 10.26
N GLU A 171 -18.67 20.82 10.65
CA GLU A 171 -20.00 20.49 10.11
C GLU A 171 -21.03 21.51 10.62
N LYS A 172 -21.70 22.22 9.71
CA LYS A 172 -22.62 23.31 10.06
C LYS A 172 -23.79 22.83 10.91
N ALA A 173 -24.32 21.65 10.61
CA ALA A 173 -25.50 21.09 11.26
C ALA A 173 -25.25 20.69 12.73
N THR A 174 -24.07 20.13 13.02
CA THR A 174 -23.76 19.57 14.35
C THR A 174 -22.77 20.41 15.14
N GLY A 175 -22.04 21.30 14.46
CA GLY A 175 -20.94 22.07 15.01
C GLY A 175 -19.67 21.26 15.29
N ARG A 176 -19.62 19.97 14.93
CA ARG A 176 -18.46 19.08 15.17
C ARG A 176 -17.33 19.31 14.17
N TYR A 177 -16.10 19.07 14.61
CA TYR A 177 -14.89 19.24 13.81
C TYR A 177 -14.41 17.92 13.20
N TYR A 178 -13.90 18.00 11.97
CA TYR A 178 -13.41 16.87 11.19
C TYR A 178 -12.19 17.27 10.35
N ALA A 179 -11.43 16.27 9.92
CA ALA A 179 -10.42 16.43 8.88
C ALA A 179 -11.03 16.04 7.52
N MET A 180 -11.07 16.98 6.57
CA MET A 180 -11.52 16.74 5.20
C MET A 180 -10.32 16.60 4.26
N LYS A 181 -10.06 15.37 3.79
CA LYS A 181 -9.07 15.07 2.74
C LYS A 181 -9.73 15.27 1.38
N ILE A 182 -9.24 16.24 0.61
CA ILE A 182 -9.75 16.63 -0.71
C ILE A 182 -8.70 16.28 -1.76
N LEU A 183 -9.00 15.29 -2.60
CA LEU A 183 -8.13 14.82 -3.67
C LEU A 183 -8.63 15.30 -5.04
N ARG A 184 -7.72 15.66 -5.94
CA ARG A 184 -8.07 16.08 -7.32
C ARG A 184 -8.17 14.88 -8.24
N LYS A 185 -9.32 14.66 -8.87
CA LYS A 185 -9.55 13.54 -9.79
C LYS A 185 -8.57 13.56 -10.96
N GLU A 186 -8.30 14.73 -11.53
CA GLU A 186 -7.37 14.89 -12.64
C GLU A 186 -5.95 14.46 -12.29
N VAL A 187 -5.46 14.76 -11.08
CA VAL A 187 -4.11 14.41 -10.64
C VAL A 187 -4.01 12.90 -10.43
N ILE A 188 -5.03 12.28 -9.84
CA ILE A 188 -5.12 10.81 -9.71
C ILE A 188 -5.10 10.17 -11.10
N ILE A 189 -5.97 10.63 -12.02
CA ILE A 189 -6.06 10.08 -13.38
C ILE A 189 -4.78 10.33 -14.19
N ALA A 190 -4.12 11.48 -14.03
CA ALA A 190 -2.90 11.83 -14.75
C ALA A 190 -1.71 10.99 -14.30
N LYS A 191 -1.57 10.72 -12.99
CA LYS A 191 -0.48 9.90 -12.47
C LYS A 191 -0.62 8.43 -12.87
N VAL A 192 -1.86 7.92 -12.81
CA VAL A 192 -2.26 6.64 -13.44
C VAL A 192 -1.87 6.55 -14.92
N ARG A 193 -1.94 7.65 -15.68
CA ARG A 193 -1.55 7.68 -17.11
C ARG A 193 -0.04 7.83 -17.33
N ALA A 194 0.68 8.46 -16.40
CA ALA A 194 2.11 8.72 -16.49
C ALA A 194 2.97 7.50 -16.11
N GLU A 195 2.42 6.54 -15.37
CA GLU A 195 3.07 5.28 -15.02
C GLU A 195 2.41 4.11 -15.78
N PRO A 196 2.77 3.86 -17.07
CA PRO A 196 2.11 2.85 -17.92
C PRO A 196 2.29 1.38 -17.46
N GLN A 197 3.02 1.15 -16.36
CA GLN A 197 3.14 -0.16 -15.69
C GLN A 197 2.10 -0.36 -14.59
N LEU A 198 1.46 0.70 -14.08
CA LEU A 198 0.25 0.58 -13.27
C LEU A 198 -0.94 0.55 -14.22
N THR A 199 -1.80 -0.45 -14.09
CA THR A 199 -3.04 -0.43 -14.88
C THR A 199 -3.89 0.73 -14.40
N GLN A 200 -4.75 1.28 -15.27
CA GLN A 200 -5.69 2.35 -14.89
C GLN A 200 -6.56 2.03 -13.66
N ARG A 201 -6.59 0.74 -13.28
CA ARG A 201 -7.26 0.19 -12.12
C ARG A 201 -6.52 0.44 -10.80
N ASP A 202 -5.20 0.65 -10.75
CA ASP A 202 -4.45 0.54 -9.50
C ASP A 202 -4.59 1.77 -8.56
N GLU A 203 -4.39 3.02 -8.99
CA GLU A 203 -4.60 4.19 -8.09
C GLU A 203 -6.08 4.57 -7.88
N VAL A 204 -6.92 4.31 -8.90
CA VAL A 204 -8.38 4.33 -8.73
C VAL A 204 -8.80 3.28 -7.69
N ALA A 205 -8.19 2.08 -7.73
CA ALA A 205 -8.37 1.08 -6.69
C ALA A 205 -7.83 1.55 -5.33
N HIS A 206 -6.68 2.22 -5.24
CA HIS A 206 -6.20 2.76 -3.95
C HIS A 206 -7.22 3.69 -3.29
N THR A 207 -7.82 4.62 -4.05
CA THR A 207 -8.80 5.57 -3.48
C THR A 207 -10.15 4.89 -3.18
N VAL A 208 -10.55 3.91 -3.98
CA VAL A 208 -11.76 3.10 -3.73
C VAL A 208 -11.56 2.13 -2.55
N THR A 209 -10.37 1.55 -2.42
CA THR A 209 -9.95 0.70 -1.30
C THR A 209 -9.86 1.52 -0.02
N GLU A 210 -9.27 2.72 -0.02
CA GLU A 210 -9.27 3.64 1.13
C GLU A 210 -10.72 3.90 1.58
N SER A 211 -11.61 4.24 0.65
CA SER A 211 -13.05 4.43 0.95
C SER A 211 -13.68 3.18 1.55
N ARG A 212 -13.42 1.99 1.01
CA ARG A 212 -14.05 0.74 1.46
C ARG A 212 -13.52 0.27 2.82
N VAL A 213 -12.20 0.30 3.01
CA VAL A 213 -11.55 -0.03 4.28
C VAL A 213 -12.09 0.89 5.37
N LEU A 214 -12.11 2.20 5.12
CA LEU A 214 -12.61 3.18 6.08
C LEU A 214 -14.11 3.04 6.39
N GLN A 215 -14.92 2.54 5.46
CA GLN A 215 -16.35 2.27 5.70
C GLN A 215 -16.57 1.04 6.60
N ASN A 216 -15.67 0.05 6.51
CA ASN A 216 -15.84 -1.26 7.15
C ASN A 216 -14.99 -1.46 8.41
N THR A 217 -14.12 -0.49 8.74
CA THR A 217 -13.24 -0.54 9.91
C THR A 217 -13.79 0.32 11.05
N ARG A 218 -13.87 -0.26 12.25
CA ARG A 218 -14.27 0.43 13.48
C ARG A 218 -13.39 -0.07 14.62
N HIS A 219 -12.40 0.72 14.98
CA HIS A 219 -11.46 0.42 16.05
C HIS A 219 -11.07 1.71 16.78
N PRO A 220 -10.91 1.73 18.12
CA PRO A 220 -10.62 2.94 18.89
C PRO A 220 -9.41 3.74 18.40
N PHE A 221 -8.38 3.06 17.90
CA PHE A 221 -7.12 3.67 17.47
C PHE A 221 -7.00 3.83 15.95
N LEU A 222 -8.06 3.55 15.19
CA LEU A 222 -8.12 3.87 13.76
C LEU A 222 -8.96 5.13 13.57
N THR A 223 -8.59 5.96 12.61
CA THR A 223 -9.37 7.16 12.28
C THR A 223 -10.68 6.74 11.61
N ALA A 224 -11.81 7.16 12.17
CA ALA A 224 -13.13 6.82 11.63
C ALA A 224 -13.51 7.74 10.45
N LEU A 225 -14.03 7.16 9.37
CA LEU A 225 -14.65 7.90 8.28
C LEU A 225 -16.11 8.21 8.61
N LYS A 226 -16.47 9.49 8.56
CA LYS A 226 -17.83 9.97 8.77
C LYS A 226 -18.59 10.10 7.45
N TYR A 227 -18.00 10.74 6.46
CA TYR A 227 -18.60 10.95 5.14
C TYR A 227 -17.60 10.69 4.02
N ALA A 228 -18.04 10.11 2.91
CA ALA A 228 -17.31 10.14 1.65
C ALA A 228 -18.23 10.59 0.53
N PHE A 229 -17.81 11.60 -0.22
CA PHE A 229 -18.58 12.15 -1.34
C PHE A 229 -17.63 12.69 -2.42
N GLN A 230 -18.16 12.89 -3.62
CA GLN A 230 -17.39 13.40 -4.76
C GLN A 230 -18.07 14.61 -5.38
N THR A 231 -17.25 15.48 -5.98
CA THR A 231 -17.69 16.54 -6.91
C THR A 231 -17.27 16.15 -8.33
N ASN A 232 -17.53 17.03 -9.30
CA ASN A 232 -17.11 16.82 -10.69
C ASN A 232 -15.59 16.62 -10.80
N ASP A 233 -14.80 17.36 -10.00
CA ASP A 233 -13.35 17.41 -10.05
C ASP A 233 -12.62 16.79 -8.83
N ARG A 234 -13.34 16.44 -7.75
CA ARG A 234 -12.71 16.03 -6.47
C ARG A 234 -13.34 14.80 -5.82
N LEU A 235 -12.53 14.14 -5.00
CA LEU A 235 -12.94 13.13 -4.02
C LEU A 235 -12.71 13.68 -2.62
N CYS A 236 -13.71 13.53 -1.75
CA CYS A 236 -13.71 14.10 -0.41
C CYS A 236 -13.96 13.02 0.64
N PHE A 237 -13.04 12.90 1.59
CA PHE A 237 -13.18 12.06 2.77
C PHE A 237 -13.26 12.94 4.02
N VAL A 238 -14.34 12.84 4.77
CA VAL A 238 -14.52 13.54 6.05
C VAL A 238 -14.30 12.54 7.17
N MET A 239 -13.22 12.73 7.91
CA MET A 239 -12.70 11.78 8.89
C MET A 239 -12.64 12.42 10.28
N GLU A 240 -12.62 11.58 11.31
CA GLU A 240 -12.33 11.99 12.68
C GLU A 240 -11.03 12.83 12.73
N TYR A 241 -11.07 13.93 13.47
CA TYR A 241 -9.93 14.84 13.62
C TYR A 241 -9.19 14.55 14.93
N ALA A 242 -7.90 14.21 14.81
CA ALA A 242 -6.99 14.05 15.94
C ALA A 242 -6.20 15.36 16.14
N ASN A 243 -6.51 16.11 17.20
CA ASN A 243 -5.90 17.42 17.47
C ASN A 243 -4.66 17.37 18.38
N GLY A 244 -4.27 16.19 18.85
CA GLY A 244 -3.09 15.99 19.68
C GLY A 244 -1.77 16.06 18.91
N GLY A 245 -1.80 16.16 17.58
CA GLY A 245 -0.63 16.28 16.71
C GLY A 245 -0.01 14.94 16.31
N GLU A 246 0.92 15.01 15.36
CA GLU A 246 1.69 13.85 14.88
C GLU A 246 2.68 13.37 15.95
N LEU A 247 2.86 12.06 16.04
CA LEU A 247 3.82 11.46 16.96
C LEU A 247 5.25 11.86 16.60
N PHE A 248 5.53 12.04 15.31
CA PHE A 248 6.78 12.61 14.80
C PHE A 248 7.11 13.97 15.42
N PHE A 249 6.13 14.87 15.55
CA PHE A 249 6.32 16.19 16.16
C PHE A 249 6.73 16.07 17.65
N HIS A 250 6.03 15.22 18.40
CA HIS A 250 6.33 15.01 19.82
C HIS A 250 7.70 14.38 20.02
N LEU A 251 8.04 13.35 19.23
CA LEU A 251 9.34 12.70 19.32
C LEU A 251 10.48 13.65 18.92
N SER A 252 10.30 14.46 17.89
CA SER A 252 11.29 15.45 17.45
C SER A 252 11.64 16.45 18.56
N ARG A 253 10.64 16.86 19.36
CA ARG A 253 10.85 17.77 20.49
C ARG A 253 11.48 17.10 21.71
N GLU A 254 11.03 15.90 22.03
CA GLU A 254 11.48 15.16 23.22
C GLU A 254 12.74 14.31 22.98
N ARG A 255 13.19 14.21 21.72
CA ARG A 255 14.31 13.40 21.21
C ARG A 255 14.09 11.89 21.31
N VAL A 256 13.65 11.40 22.46
CA VAL A 256 13.49 9.98 22.77
C VAL A 256 12.32 9.80 23.73
N PHE A 257 11.50 8.78 23.53
CA PHE A 257 10.49 8.36 24.51
C PHE A 257 11.05 7.28 25.44
N THR A 258 10.54 7.25 26.67
CA THR A 258 10.82 6.15 27.60
C THR A 258 10.23 4.84 27.07
N GLU A 259 10.81 3.71 27.46
CA GLU A 259 10.28 2.40 27.06
C GLU A 259 8.82 2.21 27.51
N ASP A 260 8.42 2.76 28.65
CA ASP A 260 7.03 2.72 29.12
C ASP A 260 6.08 3.49 28.20
N ARG A 261 6.50 4.65 27.71
CA ARG A 261 5.72 5.45 26.76
C ARG A 261 5.66 4.77 25.39
N ALA A 262 6.79 4.25 24.90
CA ALA A 262 6.84 3.48 23.67
C ALA A 262 6.01 2.19 23.76
N ARG A 263 5.96 1.54 24.93
CA ARG A 263 5.11 0.36 25.19
C ARG A 263 3.63 0.70 25.13
N PHE A 264 3.23 1.81 25.73
CA PHE A 264 1.85 2.28 25.65
C PHE A 264 1.41 2.50 24.19
N TYR A 265 2.15 3.30 23.42
CA TYR A 265 1.82 3.54 22.00
C TYR A 265 1.94 2.26 21.16
N GLY A 266 2.98 1.46 21.38
CA GLY A 266 3.17 0.18 20.70
C GLY A 266 2.00 -0.77 20.92
N ALA A 267 1.45 -0.85 22.14
CA ALA A 267 0.28 -1.68 22.44
C ALA A 267 -0.98 -1.21 21.68
N GLU A 268 -1.22 0.10 21.58
CA GLU A 268 -2.35 0.64 20.83
C GLU A 268 -2.21 0.39 19.32
N ILE A 269 -1.00 0.51 18.78
CA ILE A 269 -0.70 0.20 17.37
C ILE A 269 -0.88 -1.29 17.10
N VAL A 270 -0.35 -2.18 17.96
CA VAL A 270 -0.53 -3.64 17.83
C VAL A 270 -2.01 -4.01 17.84
N SER A 271 -2.79 -3.44 18.75
CA SER A 271 -4.24 -3.65 18.82
C SER A 271 -4.95 -3.22 17.53
N ALA A 272 -4.53 -2.10 16.92
CA ALA A 272 -5.13 -1.62 15.68
C ALA A 272 -4.75 -2.50 14.46
N LEU A 273 -3.50 -2.95 14.40
CA LEU A 273 -3.00 -3.85 13.35
C LEU A 273 -3.65 -5.23 13.44
N GLU A 274 -3.80 -5.79 14.66
CA GLU A 274 -4.51 -7.05 14.88
C GLU A 274 -5.94 -7.02 14.31
N TYR A 275 -6.67 -5.93 14.58
CA TYR A 275 -8.01 -5.71 14.03
C TYR A 275 -8.02 -5.60 12.49
N LEU A 276 -7.04 -4.94 11.89
CA LEU A 276 -6.94 -4.83 10.42
C LEU A 276 -6.62 -6.18 9.79
N HIS A 277 -5.65 -6.90 10.34
CA HIS A 277 -5.25 -8.22 9.87
C HIS A 277 -6.38 -9.24 10.00
N SER A 278 -7.17 -9.19 11.08
CA SER A 278 -8.36 -10.03 11.26
C SER A 278 -9.48 -9.72 10.26
N ARG A 279 -9.37 -8.62 9.50
CA ARG A 279 -10.25 -8.22 8.40
C ARG A 279 -9.59 -8.38 7.03
N ASP A 280 -8.46 -9.09 6.97
CA ASP A 280 -7.67 -9.30 5.76
C ASP A 280 -7.20 -8.00 5.10
N VAL A 281 -6.91 -6.99 5.94
CA VAL A 281 -6.38 -5.69 5.52
C VAL A 281 -4.95 -5.54 6.02
N VAL A 282 -4.01 -5.23 5.13
CA VAL A 282 -2.64 -4.84 5.48
C VAL A 282 -2.50 -3.33 5.30
N TYR A 283 -1.96 -2.64 6.30
CA TYR A 283 -1.90 -1.18 6.36
C TYR A 283 -0.79 -0.60 5.46
N ARG A 284 0.42 -1.18 5.53
CA ARG A 284 1.61 -0.93 4.68
C ARG A 284 2.34 0.40 4.82
N ASP A 285 1.83 1.34 5.60
CA ASP A 285 2.46 2.66 5.75
C ASP A 285 2.63 3.06 7.22
N ILE A 286 2.98 2.09 8.08
CA ILE A 286 3.30 2.37 9.49
C ILE A 286 4.57 3.23 9.55
N LYS A 287 4.39 4.48 9.97
CA LYS A 287 5.45 5.49 10.18
C LYS A 287 4.98 6.55 11.17
N LEU A 288 5.90 7.33 11.73
CA LEU A 288 5.58 8.30 12.78
C LEU A 288 4.64 9.43 12.33
N GLU A 289 4.66 9.76 11.04
CA GLU A 289 3.84 10.80 10.41
C GLU A 289 2.37 10.37 10.29
N ASN A 290 2.11 9.07 10.16
CA ASN A 290 0.75 8.51 10.09
C ASN A 290 0.18 8.13 11.46
N LEU A 291 0.92 8.38 12.53
CA LEU A 291 0.50 8.13 13.91
C LEU A 291 0.23 9.49 14.57
N MET A 292 -1.04 9.77 14.86
CA MET A 292 -1.45 10.99 15.55
C MET A 292 -1.90 10.68 16.98
N LEU A 293 -1.94 11.70 17.83
CA LEU A 293 -2.57 11.62 19.15
C LEU A 293 -3.95 12.29 19.12
N ASP A 294 -4.93 11.69 19.79
CA ASP A 294 -6.18 12.37 20.12
C ASP A 294 -6.00 13.35 21.29
N LYS A 295 -7.07 14.10 21.63
CA LYS A 295 -7.05 15.07 22.73
C LYS A 295 -6.71 14.47 24.12
N ASP A 296 -6.91 13.17 24.28
CA ASP A 296 -6.69 12.47 25.54
C ASP A 296 -5.30 11.82 25.59
N GLY A 297 -4.62 11.70 24.45
CA GLY A 297 -3.25 11.18 24.33
C GLY A 297 -3.15 9.76 23.78
N HIS A 298 -4.24 9.22 23.22
CA HIS A 298 -4.25 7.90 22.58
C HIS A 298 -3.91 7.99 21.10
N ILE A 299 -3.36 6.91 20.55
CA ILE A 299 -3.01 6.77 19.14
C ILE A 299 -4.24 6.83 18.25
N LYS A 300 -4.10 7.51 17.11
CA LYS A 300 -4.97 7.46 15.95
C LYS A 300 -4.10 7.23 14.72
N ILE A 301 -4.22 6.04 14.13
CA ILE A 301 -3.63 5.73 12.83
C ILE A 301 -4.45 6.43 11.75
N THR A 302 -3.80 7.23 10.94
CA THR A 302 -4.39 8.03 9.86
C THR A 302 -4.01 7.48 8.47
N ASP A 303 -4.44 8.14 7.41
CA ASP A 303 -4.02 7.90 6.01
C ASP A 303 -4.01 6.43 5.53
N PHE A 304 -5.17 5.91 5.15
CA PHE A 304 -5.33 4.53 4.65
C PHE A 304 -5.12 4.40 3.13
N GLY A 305 -4.53 5.43 2.49
CA GLY A 305 -4.37 5.50 1.04
C GLY A 305 -3.50 4.38 0.45
N LEU A 306 -2.66 3.74 1.27
CA LEU A 306 -1.81 2.62 0.88
C LEU A 306 -2.32 1.26 1.38
N CYS A 307 -3.48 1.17 2.03
CA CYS A 307 -3.99 -0.11 2.52
C CYS A 307 -4.34 -1.09 1.38
N LYS A 308 -4.32 -2.39 1.67
CA LYS A 308 -4.72 -3.46 0.74
C LYS A 308 -5.64 -4.46 1.41
N GLU A 309 -6.80 -4.71 0.81
CA GLU A 309 -7.79 -5.73 1.23
C GLU A 309 -7.54 -7.08 0.56
N GLY A 310 -8.13 -8.14 1.12
CA GLY A 310 -8.22 -9.47 0.50
C GLY A 310 -6.96 -10.31 0.71
N ILE A 311 -6.16 -9.99 1.72
CA ILE A 311 -4.93 -10.71 2.06
C ILE A 311 -5.22 -11.68 3.21
N THR A 312 -5.60 -12.90 2.82
CA THR A 312 -5.76 -14.05 3.71
C THR A 312 -4.41 -14.66 4.09
N ASP A 313 -4.40 -15.60 5.03
CA ASP A 313 -3.18 -16.30 5.47
C ASP A 313 -2.37 -16.85 4.28
N GLY A 314 -1.12 -16.40 4.11
CA GLY A 314 -0.23 -16.82 3.02
C GLY A 314 -0.41 -16.10 1.69
N ALA A 315 -1.36 -15.16 1.56
CA ALA A 315 -1.51 -14.33 0.37
C ALA A 315 -0.40 -13.26 0.30
N THR A 316 0.04 -12.97 -0.91
CA THR A 316 1.22 -12.13 -1.18
C THR A 316 0.92 -11.03 -2.18
N MET A 317 1.71 -9.94 -2.14
CA MET A 317 1.50 -8.78 -3.01
C MET A 317 2.81 -8.22 -3.59
N LYS A 318 2.71 -7.38 -4.64
CA LYS A 318 3.85 -6.92 -5.47
C LYS A 318 4.00 -5.40 -5.64
N THR A 319 3.12 -4.59 -5.07
CA THR A 319 3.14 -3.12 -5.29
C THR A 319 4.24 -2.45 -4.45
N PHE A 320 5.11 -1.65 -5.07
CA PHE A 320 6.12 -0.84 -4.37
C PHE A 320 5.51 0.50 -3.89
N CYS A 321 5.32 0.68 -2.58
CA CYS A 321 4.80 1.92 -1.99
C CYS A 321 5.26 2.10 -0.52
N GLY A 322 5.42 3.35 -0.07
CA GLY A 322 5.81 3.74 1.31
C GLY A 322 7.00 4.71 1.37
N THR A 323 7.33 5.19 2.58
CA THR A 323 8.53 6.01 2.84
C THR A 323 9.77 5.09 2.88
N PRO A 324 10.84 5.34 2.09
CA PRO A 324 11.98 4.43 1.90
C PRO A 324 12.58 3.84 3.19
N GLU A 325 12.71 4.67 4.23
CA GLU A 325 13.30 4.35 5.52
C GLU A 325 12.48 3.34 6.34
N TYR A 326 11.19 3.21 6.04
CA TYR A 326 10.24 2.33 6.72
C TYR A 326 9.91 1.06 5.93
N LEU A 327 10.39 0.95 4.68
CA LEU A 327 10.09 -0.19 3.81
C LEU A 327 10.72 -1.48 4.35
N ALA A 328 9.91 -2.54 4.41
CA ALA A 328 10.38 -3.87 4.76
C ALA A 328 11.29 -4.43 3.64
N PRO A 329 12.30 -5.27 3.98
CA PRO A 329 13.22 -5.86 3.01
C PRO A 329 12.50 -6.55 1.85
N GLU A 330 11.44 -7.32 2.12
CA GLU A 330 10.68 -8.03 1.10
C GLU A 330 9.93 -7.11 0.13
N VAL A 331 9.52 -5.91 0.56
CA VAL A 331 8.92 -4.88 -0.29
C VAL A 331 9.97 -4.27 -1.21
N LEU A 332 11.18 -4.01 -0.69
CA LEU A 332 12.34 -3.60 -1.49
C LEU A 332 12.79 -4.71 -2.45
N GLU A 333 12.47 -5.96 -2.13
CA GLU A 333 12.90 -7.09 -2.92
C GLU A 333 12.03 -7.38 -4.15
N ASP A 334 10.90 -6.70 -4.31
CA ASP A 334 9.80 -7.08 -5.22
C ASP A 334 9.32 -8.52 -4.99
N ASN A 335 9.54 -9.03 -3.78
CA ASN A 335 9.02 -10.32 -3.41
C ASN A 335 7.56 -10.14 -3.02
N ASP A 336 6.80 -11.17 -3.32
CA ASP A 336 5.51 -11.45 -2.71
C ASP A 336 5.54 -11.22 -1.18
N TYR A 337 4.83 -10.19 -0.70
CA TYR A 337 4.82 -9.80 0.72
C TYR A 337 3.41 -9.83 1.35
N GLY A 338 3.32 -10.04 2.66
CA GLY A 338 2.06 -10.22 3.40
C GLY A 338 1.98 -9.34 4.66
N ARG A 339 1.17 -9.76 5.65
CA ARG A 339 0.94 -9.05 6.93
C ARG A 339 2.23 -8.70 7.70
N ALA A 340 3.29 -9.48 7.51
CA ALA A 340 4.59 -9.29 8.16
C ALA A 340 5.25 -7.91 7.91
N VAL A 341 4.83 -7.17 6.88
CA VAL A 341 5.36 -5.83 6.60
C VAL A 341 4.93 -4.80 7.65
N ASP A 342 3.73 -4.94 8.22
CA ASP A 342 3.24 -4.02 9.25
C ASP A 342 4.01 -4.21 10.56
N TRP A 343 4.45 -5.45 10.85
CA TRP A 343 5.32 -5.74 12.00
C TRP A 343 6.74 -5.20 11.82
N TRP A 344 7.26 -5.17 10.60
CA TRP A 344 8.51 -4.45 10.32
C TRP A 344 8.35 -2.95 10.57
N GLY A 345 7.29 -2.34 10.04
CA GLY A 345 6.98 -0.93 10.27
C GLY A 345 6.83 -0.58 11.75
N LEU A 346 6.14 -1.43 12.52
CA LEU A 346 6.08 -1.33 13.98
C LEU A 346 7.47 -1.36 14.61
N GLY A 347 8.34 -2.27 14.15
CA GLY A 347 9.73 -2.35 14.59
C GLY A 347 10.50 -1.06 14.36
N VAL A 348 10.35 -0.46 13.17
CA VAL A 348 11.00 0.82 12.82
C VAL A 348 10.50 1.95 13.73
N VAL A 349 9.18 2.09 13.86
CA VAL A 349 8.53 3.10 14.71
C VAL A 349 8.94 2.95 16.18
N MET A 350 8.92 1.73 16.73
CA MET A 350 9.31 1.47 18.11
C MET A 350 10.81 1.70 18.34
N TYR A 351 11.65 1.33 17.38
CA TYR A 351 13.08 1.62 17.44
C TYR A 351 13.31 3.13 17.50
N GLU A 352 12.66 3.89 16.63
CA GLU A 352 12.81 5.34 16.56
C GLU A 352 12.31 6.02 17.84
N MET A 353 11.15 5.61 18.38
CA MET A 353 10.67 6.11 19.67
C MET A 353 11.68 5.89 20.80
N MET A 354 12.28 4.70 20.92
CA MET A 354 13.16 4.36 22.05
C MET A 354 14.63 4.76 21.82
N CYS A 355 15.06 4.99 20.58
CA CYS A 355 16.44 5.35 20.24
C CYS A 355 16.62 6.78 19.76
N GLY A 356 15.55 7.48 19.38
CA GLY A 356 15.56 8.85 18.84
C GLY A 356 16.17 8.98 17.46
N ARG A 357 16.23 7.89 16.70
CA ARG A 357 16.76 7.83 15.33
C ARG A 357 16.24 6.60 14.60
N LEU A 358 16.21 6.66 13.28
CA LEU A 358 15.89 5.50 12.44
C LEU A 358 16.91 4.35 12.61
N PRO A 359 16.48 3.09 12.44
CA PRO A 359 17.38 1.92 12.49
C PRO A 359 18.35 1.88 11.32
N PHE A 360 17.92 2.36 10.14
CA PHE A 360 18.72 2.48 8.93
C PHE A 360 18.50 3.88 8.34
N TYR A 361 19.59 4.55 7.98
CA TYR A 361 19.51 5.88 7.39
C TYR A 361 20.71 6.14 6.49
N ASN A 362 20.45 6.67 5.30
CA ASN A 362 21.46 7.23 4.42
C ASN A 362 20.80 8.25 3.48
N GLN A 363 21.55 9.29 3.09
CA GLN A 363 21.06 10.26 2.11
C GLN A 363 20.95 9.67 0.70
N ASP A 364 21.80 8.69 0.38
CA ASP A 364 21.72 7.94 -0.87
C ASP A 364 20.75 6.76 -0.69
N HIS A 365 19.67 6.76 -1.48
CA HIS A 365 18.67 5.69 -1.46
C HIS A 365 19.24 4.33 -1.83
N GLU A 366 20.21 4.24 -2.75
CA GLU A 366 20.82 2.95 -3.10
C GLU A 366 21.56 2.37 -1.89
N ARG A 367 22.28 3.23 -1.16
CA ARG A 367 22.95 2.83 0.08
C ARG A 367 21.95 2.51 1.18
N LEU A 368 20.89 3.31 1.36
CA LEU A 368 19.83 3.03 2.32
C LEU A 368 19.21 1.65 2.09
N PHE A 369 18.89 1.30 0.85
CA PHE A 369 18.34 0.00 0.51
C PHE A 369 19.32 -1.14 0.81
N GLU A 370 20.62 -0.95 0.56
CA GLU A 370 21.66 -1.91 0.95
C GLU A 370 21.69 -2.10 2.48
N LEU A 371 21.58 -1.02 3.27
CA LEU A 371 21.51 -1.10 4.73
C LEU A 371 20.30 -1.93 5.18
N ILE A 372 19.11 -1.62 4.64
CA ILE A 372 17.87 -2.32 4.97
C ILE A 372 17.95 -3.81 4.60
N LEU A 373 18.55 -4.14 3.46
CA LEU A 373 18.64 -5.52 2.96
C LEU A 373 19.75 -6.34 3.63
N MET A 374 20.87 -5.74 3.99
CA MET A 374 22.10 -6.48 4.33
C MET A 374 22.64 -6.18 5.73
N GLU A 375 22.58 -4.94 6.20
CA GLU A 375 23.22 -4.58 7.48
C GLU A 375 22.40 -5.06 8.68
N GLU A 376 23.06 -5.70 9.64
CA GLU A 376 22.43 -6.05 10.91
C GLU A 376 22.16 -4.80 11.75
N ILE A 377 20.99 -4.78 12.37
CA ILE A 377 20.60 -3.66 13.23
C ILE A 377 21.48 -3.57 14.48
N ARG A 378 21.83 -2.33 14.86
CA ARG A 378 22.65 -2.06 16.04
C ARG A 378 21.82 -1.41 17.13
N PHE A 379 21.90 -1.94 18.34
CA PHE A 379 21.15 -1.43 19.48
C PHE A 379 22.02 -0.59 20.42
N PRO A 380 21.55 0.57 20.89
CA PRO A 380 22.18 1.29 21.99
C PRO A 380 22.28 0.42 23.26
N ARG A 381 23.32 0.65 24.06
CA ARG A 381 23.49 -0.07 25.34
C ARG A 381 22.38 0.25 26.35
N THR A 382 21.73 1.40 26.20
CA THR A 382 20.68 1.94 27.07
C THR A 382 19.36 1.17 27.00
N LEU A 383 19.09 0.43 25.92
CA LEU A 383 17.86 -0.36 25.79
C LEU A 383 17.88 -1.59 26.71
N SER A 384 16.73 -1.88 27.32
CA SER A 384 16.50 -3.08 28.11
C SER A 384 16.66 -4.36 27.27
N PRO A 385 16.94 -5.52 27.89
CA PRO A 385 16.94 -6.81 27.20
C PRO A 385 15.61 -7.10 26.50
N GLU A 386 14.49 -6.74 27.12
CA GLU A 386 13.14 -6.94 26.60
C GLU A 386 12.89 -6.08 25.35
N ALA A 387 13.29 -4.80 25.37
CA ALA A 387 13.17 -3.92 24.22
C ALA A 387 14.06 -4.39 23.06
N LYS A 388 15.32 -4.75 23.34
CA LYS A 388 16.23 -5.32 22.32
C LYS A 388 15.66 -6.59 21.70
N SER A 389 15.12 -7.50 22.53
CA SER A 389 14.49 -8.74 22.06
C SER A 389 13.31 -8.45 21.13
N LEU A 390 12.43 -7.52 21.52
CA LEU A 390 11.28 -7.13 20.70
C LEU A 390 11.72 -6.56 19.36
N LEU A 391 12.60 -5.56 19.37
CA LEU A 391 13.07 -4.89 18.16
C LEU A 391 13.85 -5.84 17.25
N ALA A 392 14.68 -6.73 17.82
CA ALA A 392 15.40 -7.73 17.04
C ALA A 392 14.47 -8.76 16.39
N GLY A 393 13.33 -9.07 17.03
CA GLY A 393 12.29 -9.94 16.47
C GLY A 393 11.48 -9.26 15.36
N LEU A 394 11.02 -8.03 15.58
CA LEU A 394 10.25 -7.25 14.60
C LEU A 394 11.08 -6.85 13.37
N LEU A 395 12.39 -6.61 13.54
CA LEU A 395 13.30 -6.18 12.48
C LEU A 395 14.15 -7.34 11.91
N LYS A 396 13.64 -8.58 12.00
CA LYS A 396 14.18 -9.69 11.22
C LYS A 396 13.92 -9.46 9.74
N LYS A 397 14.96 -9.64 8.93
CA LYS A 397 14.88 -9.39 7.48
C LYS A 397 14.02 -10.43 6.75
N ASP A 398 14.10 -11.69 7.15
CA ASP A 398 13.21 -12.73 6.64
C ASP A 398 11.83 -12.61 7.30
N PRO A 399 10.75 -12.31 6.55
CA PRO A 399 9.41 -12.17 7.11
C PRO A 399 8.91 -13.45 7.79
N LYS A 400 9.36 -14.64 7.39
CA LYS A 400 8.95 -15.91 8.02
C LYS A 400 9.57 -16.13 9.40
N GLN A 401 10.69 -15.47 9.67
CA GLN A 401 11.39 -15.50 10.96
C GLN A 401 11.09 -14.26 11.82
N ARG A 402 10.31 -13.32 11.28
CA ARG A 402 9.94 -12.08 11.94
C ARG A 402 8.87 -12.36 12.99
N LEU A 403 8.98 -11.68 14.13
CA LEU A 403 7.95 -11.72 15.16
C LEU A 403 6.62 -11.21 14.58
N GLY A 404 5.57 -12.02 14.66
CA GLY A 404 4.29 -11.75 14.02
C GLY A 404 4.21 -12.17 12.54
N GLY A 405 5.28 -12.73 11.98
CA GLY A 405 5.29 -13.27 10.63
C GLY A 405 4.72 -14.69 10.50
N GLY A 406 4.51 -15.38 11.63
CA GLY A 406 3.89 -16.70 11.68
C GLY A 406 2.36 -16.65 11.61
N PRO A 407 1.70 -17.83 11.61
CA PRO A 407 0.24 -17.93 11.50
C PRO A 407 -0.51 -17.32 12.70
N ASN A 408 0.17 -17.10 13.82
CA ASN A 408 -0.40 -16.46 15.01
C ASN A 408 -0.38 -14.93 14.93
N ASP A 409 0.32 -14.36 13.95
CA ASP A 409 0.33 -12.93 13.62
C ASP A 409 0.48 -12.04 14.87
N ALA A 410 -0.45 -11.12 15.13
CA ALA A 410 -0.40 -10.20 16.26
C ALA A 410 -0.24 -10.89 17.63
N LYS A 411 -0.74 -12.12 17.81
CA LYS A 411 -0.63 -12.84 19.09
C LYS A 411 0.81 -13.07 19.50
N GLU A 412 1.70 -13.34 18.54
CA GLU A 412 3.14 -13.51 18.82
C GLU A 412 3.75 -12.23 19.40
N VAL A 413 3.36 -11.08 18.85
CA VAL A 413 3.79 -9.75 19.32
C VAL A 413 3.17 -9.46 20.68
N MET A 414 1.88 -9.78 20.87
CA MET A 414 1.13 -9.51 22.10
C MET A 414 1.65 -10.30 23.31
N GLU A 415 2.14 -11.53 23.08
CA GLU A 415 2.69 -12.43 24.11
C GLU A 415 4.17 -12.15 24.41
N HIS A 416 4.84 -11.29 23.62
CA HIS A 416 6.24 -10.97 23.83
C HIS A 416 6.48 -10.29 25.19
N ARG A 417 7.57 -10.66 25.89
CA ARG A 417 7.87 -10.20 27.27
C ARG A 417 7.90 -8.69 27.46
N PHE A 418 8.24 -7.94 26.42
CA PHE A 418 8.18 -6.48 26.45
C PHE A 418 6.77 -5.95 26.77
N PHE A 419 5.71 -6.65 26.34
CA PHE A 419 4.32 -6.31 26.62
C PHE A 419 3.72 -7.08 27.79
N ALA A 420 4.50 -7.83 28.57
CA ALA A 420 4.00 -8.59 29.73
C ALA A 420 3.13 -7.79 30.72
N PRO A 421 3.37 -6.47 30.97
CA PRO A 421 2.49 -5.68 31.84
C PRO A 421 1.15 -5.26 31.22
N ILE A 422 0.93 -5.50 29.92
CA ILE A 422 -0.22 -4.97 29.19
C ILE A 422 -1.41 -5.92 29.28
N ASN A 423 -2.55 -5.39 29.71
CA ASN A 423 -3.85 -6.03 29.52
C ASN A 423 -4.48 -5.56 28.21
N TRP A 424 -4.52 -6.45 27.21
CA TRP A 424 -5.01 -6.14 25.86
C TRP A 424 -6.50 -5.79 25.81
N GLN A 425 -7.32 -6.28 26.74
CA GLN A 425 -8.71 -5.87 26.85
C GLN A 425 -8.83 -4.41 27.31
N ASP A 426 -7.96 -4.00 28.24
CA ASP A 426 -7.91 -2.62 28.73
C ASP A 426 -7.35 -1.67 27.66
N VAL A 427 -6.46 -2.14 26.78
CA VAL A 427 -6.01 -1.40 25.59
C VAL A 427 -7.20 -1.07 24.69
N VAL A 428 -7.95 -2.08 24.21
CA VAL A 428 -9.10 -1.86 23.31
C VAL A 428 -10.18 -1.00 23.96
N GLN A 429 -10.36 -1.09 25.28
CA GLN A 429 -11.34 -0.30 26.02
C GLN A 429 -10.84 1.10 26.40
N LYS A 430 -9.64 1.52 25.96
CA LYS A 430 -8.98 2.78 26.31
C LYS A 430 -8.92 3.03 27.83
N LYS A 431 -8.71 1.98 28.62
CA LYS A 431 -8.60 2.04 30.09
C LYS A 431 -7.18 2.32 30.57
N LEU A 432 -6.18 2.05 29.73
CA LEU A 432 -4.80 2.42 30.04
C LEU A 432 -4.68 3.95 30.04
N VAL A 433 -4.02 4.50 31.06
CA VAL A 433 -3.82 5.94 31.20
C VAL A 433 -2.71 6.40 30.25
N PRO A 434 -2.97 7.36 29.34
CA PRO A 434 -1.92 7.89 28.47
C PRO A 434 -0.77 8.52 29.26
N PRO A 435 0.50 8.17 28.97
CA PRO A 435 1.67 8.72 29.64
C PRO A 435 1.91 10.19 29.29
N PHE A 436 1.31 10.67 28.20
CA PHE A 436 1.35 12.06 27.77
C PHE A 436 -0.05 12.48 27.32
N LYS A 437 -0.53 13.59 27.88
CA LYS A 437 -1.78 14.22 27.48
C LYS A 437 -1.46 15.52 26.72
N PRO A 438 -1.85 15.64 25.44
CA PRO A 438 -1.66 16.87 24.69
C PRO A 438 -2.30 18.08 25.38
N GLN A 439 -1.58 19.20 25.41
CA GLN A 439 -2.04 20.45 26.02
C GLN A 439 -2.85 21.28 25.02
N VAL A 440 -3.94 20.70 24.52
CA VAL A 440 -4.89 21.38 23.63
C VAL A 440 -5.90 22.17 24.47
N THR A 441 -6.15 23.42 24.09
CA THR A 441 -7.07 24.32 24.80
C THR A 441 -8.50 24.28 24.27
N SER A 442 -8.69 23.82 23.03
CA SER A 442 -9.98 23.69 22.35
C SER A 442 -9.92 22.65 21.22
N GLU A 443 -11.07 22.26 20.69
CA GLU A 443 -11.18 21.33 19.55
C GLU A 443 -10.61 21.90 18.24
N ILE A 444 -10.43 23.23 18.15
CA ILE A 444 -9.80 23.91 17.01
C ILE A 444 -8.33 24.25 17.24
N ASP A 445 -7.78 23.90 18.41
CA ASP A 445 -6.39 24.14 18.72
C ASP A 445 -5.51 23.36 17.74
N THR A 446 -4.62 24.09 17.08
CA THR A 446 -3.78 23.62 15.98
C THR A 446 -2.30 23.83 16.30
N ARG A 447 -1.95 24.06 17.56
CA ARG A 447 -0.57 24.26 18.05
C ARG A 447 0.41 23.11 17.75
N TYR A 448 -0.12 21.95 17.41
CA TYR A 448 0.65 20.74 17.11
C TYR A 448 0.70 20.44 15.61
N PHE A 449 0.23 21.38 14.76
CA PHE A 449 0.35 21.32 13.31
C PHE A 449 1.37 22.35 12.83
N ASP A 450 2.02 22.08 11.71
CA ASP A 450 3.05 22.97 11.15
C ASP A 450 2.46 24.33 10.75
N ASP A 451 3.09 25.41 11.23
CA ASP A 451 2.72 26.78 10.91
C ASP A 451 2.83 27.07 9.40
N GLU A 452 3.71 26.37 8.67
CA GLU A 452 3.78 26.45 7.21
C GLU A 452 2.43 26.17 6.56
N PHE A 453 1.67 25.19 7.06
CA PHE A 453 0.35 24.87 6.55
C PHE A 453 -0.71 25.74 7.21
N THR A 454 -0.65 25.86 8.53
CA THR A 454 -1.77 26.45 9.25
C THR A 454 -1.87 27.97 9.12
N ALA A 455 -0.80 28.66 8.70
CA ALA A 455 -0.81 30.08 8.36
C ALA A 455 -1.33 30.38 6.95
N GLN A 456 -1.50 29.37 6.08
CA GLN A 456 -2.00 29.58 4.72
C GLN A 456 -3.50 29.87 4.68
N SER A 457 -3.91 30.82 3.83
CA SER A 457 -5.32 31.08 3.58
C SER A 457 -5.96 29.93 2.81
N ILE A 458 -7.20 29.58 3.20
CA ILE A 458 -7.95 28.52 2.53
C ILE A 458 -8.62 29.10 1.28
N THR A 459 -8.04 28.81 0.12
CA THR A 459 -8.72 29.03 -1.16
C THR A 459 -9.23 27.70 -1.68
N ILE A 460 -10.56 27.51 -1.66
CA ILE A 460 -11.24 26.40 -2.32
C ILE A 460 -11.87 26.99 -3.58
N THR A 461 -11.43 26.54 -4.75
CA THR A 461 -12.14 26.85 -6.00
C THR A 461 -13.57 26.31 -5.83
N PRO A 462 -14.60 27.17 -5.87
CA PRO A 462 -15.99 26.71 -5.76
C PRO A 462 -16.27 25.63 -6.80
N PRO A 463 -17.19 24.69 -6.55
CA PRO A 463 -17.74 23.87 -7.63
C PRO A 463 -18.29 24.80 -8.71
N ASP A 464 -17.97 24.54 -9.98
CA ASP A 464 -18.45 25.37 -11.09
C ASP A 464 -19.98 25.51 -11.03
N ARG A 465 -20.49 26.74 -11.09
CA ARG A 465 -21.94 27.07 -10.96
C ARG A 465 -22.81 26.61 -12.15
N TYR A 466 -22.37 25.64 -12.94
CA TYR A 466 -23.06 25.16 -14.15
C TYR A 466 -23.93 23.90 -13.92
N ASP A 467 -24.25 23.56 -12.68
CA ASP A 467 -25.05 22.36 -12.32
C ASP A 467 -26.58 22.50 -12.57
N ASN A 468 -27.02 23.25 -13.59
CA ASN A 468 -28.45 23.36 -13.91
C ASN A 468 -28.83 23.09 -15.36
N MET A 469 -27.94 22.51 -16.17
CA MET A 469 -28.34 22.03 -17.49
C MET A 469 -27.66 20.70 -17.82
N GLY A 470 -28.46 19.64 -17.86
CA GLY A 470 -28.01 18.29 -18.15
C GLY A 470 -27.25 18.22 -19.46
N SER A 471 -26.01 17.72 -19.38
CA SER A 471 -25.34 17.11 -20.52
C SER A 471 -24.98 15.68 -20.14
N LEU A 472 -25.94 14.80 -20.37
CA LEU A 472 -25.72 13.37 -20.52
C LEU A 472 -24.79 13.21 -21.73
N GLU A 473 -23.51 12.85 -21.51
CA GLU A 473 -22.72 11.96 -22.39
C GLU A 473 -21.19 12.03 -22.14
N ASN A 474 -20.66 13.04 -21.43
CA ASN A 474 -19.21 13.11 -21.13
C ASN A 474 -18.83 12.78 -19.67
N ASP A 475 -19.80 12.66 -18.77
CA ASP A 475 -19.57 12.62 -17.31
C ASP A 475 -19.39 11.20 -16.73
N GLN A 476 -19.58 10.15 -17.54
CA GLN A 476 -19.40 8.76 -17.09
C GLN A 476 -17.94 8.34 -16.94
N ARG A 477 -16.97 9.08 -17.49
CA ARG A 477 -15.55 8.69 -17.46
C ARG A 477 -14.78 9.17 -16.22
N THR A 478 -15.37 10.01 -15.37
CA THR A 478 -14.74 10.62 -14.18
C THR A 478 -15.52 10.37 -12.88
N HIS A 479 -16.63 9.64 -12.94
CA HIS A 479 -17.45 9.31 -11.79
C HIS A 479 -16.95 8.04 -11.09
N PHE A 480 -16.55 8.14 -9.83
CA PHE A 480 -16.06 7.00 -9.06
C PHE A 480 -17.26 6.23 -8.47
N PRO A 481 -17.42 4.91 -8.74
CA PRO A 481 -18.54 4.14 -8.20
C PRO A 481 -18.43 3.99 -6.67
N GLN A 482 -19.58 3.87 -5.99
CA GLN A 482 -19.68 3.67 -4.52
C GLN A 482 -19.11 4.81 -3.64
N PHE A 483 -18.87 5.99 -4.21
CA PHE A 483 -18.32 7.14 -3.49
C PHE A 483 -19.41 8.07 -2.91
N SER A 484 -20.38 7.48 -2.22
CA SER A 484 -21.42 8.19 -1.46
C SER A 484 -21.70 7.41 -0.17
N TYR A 485 -21.12 7.88 0.93
CA TYR A 485 -21.19 7.23 2.24
C TYR A 485 -21.50 8.25 3.34
N SER A 486 -22.35 7.83 4.27
CA SER A 486 -22.66 8.55 5.50
C SER A 486 -22.78 7.52 6.63
N ALA A 487 -21.87 7.60 7.61
CA ALA A 487 -21.88 6.69 8.75
C ALA A 487 -23.13 6.93 9.59
N SER A 488 -23.91 5.86 9.79
CA SER A 488 -25.14 5.81 10.58
C SER A 488 -25.00 6.33 11.99
#